data_AF-A0A1E5FY02-F1
#
_entry.id   AF-A0A1E5FY02-F1
#
_cell.length_a   1.000
_cell.length_b   1.000
_cell.length_c   1.000
_cell.angle_alpha   90.00
_cell.angle_beta   90.00
_cell.angle_gamma   90.00
#
_symmetry.space_group_name_H-M   'P 1'
#
loop_
_entity.id
_entity.type
_entity.pdbx_description
1 polymer ?
#
loop_
_entity_poly.entity_id
_entity_poly.type
_entity_poly.pdbx_seq_one_letter_code
_entity_poly.pdbx_strand_id
1 'polypeptide(L)' 'MAKLQGFDLPNSSQPIKVKAVYLFLVEVNQITPLPDDKLDGANIQKRLALWLHKALPDNDPLK' A
#
# COMPACT_ATOMS: atom_id res chain seq x y z
N MET A 1 -2.06 3.83 -10.53
CA MET A 1 -0.64 3.44 -10.49
C MET A 1 -0.44 2.00 -10.94
N ALA A 2 -0.85 0.96 -10.20
CA ALA A 2 -0.64 -0.46 -10.58
C ALA A 2 -1.11 -0.80 -12.01
N LYS A 3 -2.37 -0.48 -12.35
CA LYS A 3 -2.92 -0.70 -13.69
C LYS A 3 -2.18 0.07 -14.80
N LEU A 4 -1.67 1.26 -14.50
CA LEU A 4 -0.87 2.06 -15.45
C LEU A 4 0.52 1.47 -15.68
N GLN A 5 1.00 0.63 -14.76
CA GLN A 5 2.25 -0.10 -14.88
C GLN A 5 2.06 -1.55 -15.36
N GLY A 6 0.85 -1.91 -15.82
CA GLY A 6 0.54 -3.24 -16.35
C GLY A 6 0.22 -4.29 -15.29
N PHE A 7 0.10 -3.92 -14.01
CA PHE A 7 -0.30 -4.83 -12.95
C PHE A 7 -1.81 -4.79 -12.72
N ASP A 8 -2.47 -5.95 -12.81
CA ASP A 8 -3.88 -6.10 -12.43
C ASP A 8 -3.97 -6.58 -10.97
N LEU A 9 -4.60 -5.78 -10.12
CA LEU A 9 -4.80 -6.13 -8.71
C LEU A 9 -6.04 -7.04 -8.59
N PRO A 10 -5.98 -8.12 -7.81
CA PRO A 10 -7.06 -9.09 -7.74
C PRO A 10 -8.37 -8.45 -7.24
N ASN A 11 -9.50 -8.80 -7.87
CA ASN A 11 -10.82 -8.37 -7.41
C ASN A 11 -11.37 -9.24 -6.26
N SER A 12 -10.51 -9.55 -5.29
CA SER A 12 -10.76 -10.43 -4.15
C SER A 12 -11.23 -9.65 -2.91
N SER A 13 -11.34 -10.34 -1.76
CA SER A 13 -11.68 -9.73 -0.47
C SER A 13 -10.71 -8.60 -0.09
N GLN A 14 -11.19 -7.66 0.73
CA GLN A 14 -10.46 -6.46 1.13
C GLN A 14 -9.05 -6.73 1.72
N PRO A 15 -8.83 -7.76 2.57
CA PRO A 15 -7.49 -8.07 3.08
C PRO A 15 -6.49 -8.46 1.98
N ILE A 16 -6.94 -9.21 0.98
CA ILE A 16 -6.09 -9.65 -0.13
C ILE A 16 -5.71 -8.45 -1.02
N LYS A 17 -6.67 -7.55 -1.28
CA LYS A 17 -6.41 -6.30 -2.01
C LYS A 17 -5.39 -5.41 -1.29
N VAL A 18 -5.55 -5.24 0.03
CA VAL A 18 -4.62 -4.45 0.85
C VAL A 18 -3.20 -5.01 0.77
N LYS A 19 -3.04 -6.33 0.88
CA LYS A 19 -1.73 -6.98 0.76
C LYS A 19 -1.14 -6.83 -0.64
N ALA A 20 -1.96 -6.97 -1.69
CA ALA A 20 -1.50 -6.82 -3.08
C ALA A 20 -1.01 -5.38 -3.37
N VAL A 21 -1.73 -4.36 -2.89
CA VAL A 21 -1.30 -2.95 -3.01
C VAL A 21 0.01 -2.71 -2.29
N TYR A 22 0.16 -3.23 -1.07
CA TYR A 22 1.39 -3.12 -0.29
C TYR A 22 2.60 -3.72 -1.03
N LEU A 23 2.48 -4.95 -1.51
CA LEU A 23 3.57 -5.63 -2.24
C LEU A 23 3.95 -4.85 -3.50
N PHE A 24 2.97 -4.36 -4.26
CA PHE A 24 3.21 -3.52 -5.42
C PHE A 24 4.00 -2.25 -5.06
N LEU A 25 3.64 -1.54 -3.99
CA LEU A 25 4.33 -0.32 -3.58
C LEU A 25 5.76 -0.59 -3.07
N VAL A 26 6.01 -1.76 -2.50
CA VAL A 26 7.37 -2.21 -2.16
C VAL A 26 8.19 -2.43 -3.43
N GLU A 27 7.64 -3.16 -4.41
CA GLU A 27 8.29 -3.46 -5.70
C GLU A 27 8.71 -2.18 -6.44
N VAL A 28 7.85 -1.15 -6.43
CA VAL A 28 8.13 0.13 -7.09
C VAL A 28 8.90 1.12 -6.20
N ASN A 29 9.47 0.66 -5.09
CA ASN A 29 10.27 1.45 -4.15
C ASN A 29 9.56 2.68 -3.55
N GLN A 30 8.23 2.64 -3.47
CA GLN A 30 7.42 3.69 -2.84
C GLN A 30 7.30 3.50 -1.32
N ILE A 31 7.45 2.27 -0.84
CA ILE A 31 7.37 1.89 0.57
C ILE A 31 8.51 0.94 0.92
N THR A 32 9.17 1.14 2.05
CA THR A 32 10.16 0.19 2.58
C THR A 32 9.45 -1.08 3.09
N PRO A 33 9.96 -2.29 2.74
CA PRO A 33 9.39 -3.54 3.22
C PRO A 33 9.38 -3.62 4.75
N LEU A 34 8.34 -4.22 5.29
CA LEU A 34 8.21 -4.57 6.69
C LEU A 34 9.03 -5.85 6.93
N PRO A 35 9.64 -5.99 8.12
CA PRO A 35 10.26 -7.25 8.49
C PRO A 35 9.19 -8.34 8.65
N ASP A 36 9.60 -9.60 8.49
CA ASP A 36 8.67 -10.75 8.43
C ASP A 36 7.80 -10.90 9.68
N ASP A 37 8.33 -10.53 10.86
CA ASP A 37 7.60 -10.54 12.15
C ASP A 37 6.48 -9.49 12.23
N LYS A 38 6.43 -8.53 11.28
CA LYS A 38 5.44 -7.45 11.21
C LYS A 38 4.64 -7.45 9.92
N LEU A 39 4.68 -8.55 9.16
CA LEU A 39 3.95 -8.71 7.91
C LEU A 39 2.49 -9.17 8.17
N ASP A 40 1.85 -8.55 9.17
CA ASP A 40 0.44 -8.76 9.49
C ASP A 40 -0.46 -7.64 8.92
N GLY A 41 -1.75 -7.91 8.89
CA GLY A 41 -2.74 -7.02 8.27
C GLY A 41 -2.77 -5.61 8.89
N ALA A 42 -2.61 -5.49 10.21
CA ALA A 42 -2.69 -4.19 10.88
C ALA A 42 -1.45 -3.33 10.58
N ASN A 43 -0.26 -3.94 10.63
CA ASN A 43 0.98 -3.25 10.28
C ASN A 43 1.04 -2.85 8.79
N ILE A 44 0.53 -3.69 7.89
CA ILE A 44 0.40 -3.36 6.46
C ILE A 44 -0.53 -2.16 6.26
N GLN A 45 -1.72 -2.17 6.89
CA GLN A 45 -2.67 -1.06 6.77
C GLN A 45 -2.08 0.26 7.30
N LYS A 46 -1.41 0.22 8.46
CA LYS A 46 -0.74 1.40 9.03
C LYS A 46 0.34 1.94 8.10
N ARG A 47 1.14 1.07 7.47
CA ARG A 47 2.18 1.48 6.53
C ARG A 47 1.60 2.16 5.29
N LEU A 48 0.52 1.61 4.75
CA LEU A 48 -0.20 2.20 3.61
C LEU A 48 -0.82 3.56 3.96
N ALA A 49 -1.42 3.69 5.15
CA ALA A 49 -2.00 4.96 5.61
C ALA A 49 -0.93 6.05 5.73
N LEU A 50 0.23 5.75 6.32
CA LEU A 50 1.35 6.69 6.42
C LEU A 50 1.93 7.06 5.06
N TRP A 51 2.01 6.10 4.13
CA TRP A 51 2.44 6.39 2.76
C TRP A 51 1.46 7.32 2.06
N LEU A 52 0.15 7.04 2.16
CA LEU A 52 -0.89 7.85 1.53
C LEU A 52 -0.86 9.29 2.07
N HIS A 53 -0.84 9.46 3.39
CA HIS A 53 -0.72 10.78 4.02
C HIS A 53 0.51 11.56 3.53
N LYS A 54 1.65 10.89 3.26
CA LYS A 54 2.84 11.55 2.70
C LYS A 54 2.72 11.87 1.22
N ALA A 55 1.99 11.05 0.46
CA ALA A 55 1.76 11.22 -0.97
C ALA A 55 0.71 12.30 -1.27
N LEU A 56 -0.18 12.59 -0.31
CA LEU A 56 -1.19 13.63 -0.46
C LEU A 56 -0.59 15.05 -0.29
N PRO A 57 -1.06 16.04 -1.05
CA PRO A 57 -0.68 17.44 -0.87
C PRO A 57 -1.19 17.99 0.47
N ASP A 58 -0.53 19.00 1.04
CA ASP A 58 -0.79 19.52 2.40
C ASP A 58 -2.21 20.02 2.68
N ASN A 59 -3.01 20.23 1.62
CA ASN A 59 -4.35 20.77 1.72
C ASN A 59 -5.45 19.72 1.41
N ASP A 60 -5.11 18.44 1.44
CA ASP A 60 -6.06 17.35 1.18
C ASP A 60 -6.80 16.95 2.47
N PRO A 61 -8.15 16.78 2.44
CA PRO A 61 -8.94 16.43 3.62
C PRO A 61 -8.65 15.03 4.19
N LEU A 62 -7.92 14.18 3.46
CA LEU A 62 -7.49 12.86 3.90
C LEU A 62 -6.03 12.85 4.38
N LYS A 63 -5.37 14.01 4.40
CA LYS A 63 -4.07 14.19 5.03
C LYS A 63 -4.24 14.43 6.53
#